data_AF-A0A814J9E5-F1
#
_entry.id   AF-A0A814J9E5-F1
#
_cell.length_a   1.000
_cell.length_b   1.000
_cell.length_c   1.000
_cell.angle_alpha   90.00
_cell.angle_beta   90.00
_cell.angle_gamma   90.00
#
_symmetry.space_group_name_H-M   'P 1'
#
loop_
_entity.id
_entity.type
_entity.pdbx_description
1 polymer ?
#
loop_
_entity_poly.entity_id
_entity_poly.type
_entity_poly.pdbx_seq_one_letter_code
_entity_poly.pdbx_strand_id
1 'polypeptide(L)'
;MLITTKDESLVSNKSNLKIENIKINYFNIQESYSSIKNIDENNFNKEITEKILAVLCTNNEKVYRILKRLYKDADHPDIAQSLKSLAVSYRNHGDVNTANDIDFKAYEIRKKLYKDADHSDIAQSYLT
;
A
#
# COMPACT_ATOMS: atom_id res chain seq x y z
N MET A 1 -39.87 -25.95 4.15
CA MET A 1 -38.98 -25.70 5.29
C MET A 1 -37.62 -25.33 4.72
N LEU A 2 -37.35 -24.04 4.53
CA LEU A 2 -36.14 -23.51 3.92
C LEU A 2 -35.51 -22.55 4.91
N ILE A 3 -34.43 -22.95 5.59
CA ILE A 3 -33.28 -22.09 5.85
C ILE A 3 -32.06 -23.02 6.01
N THR A 4 -31.26 -23.17 4.96
CA THR A 4 -29.87 -23.60 5.08
C THR A 4 -29.03 -22.34 5.27
N THR A 5 -28.77 -21.93 6.51
CA THR A 5 -27.78 -20.88 6.81
C THR A 5 -26.39 -21.44 6.55
N LYS A 6 -25.94 -21.38 5.30
CA LYS A 6 -24.59 -21.76 4.90
C LYS A 6 -23.65 -20.58 5.22
N ASP A 7 -23.32 -20.46 6.49
CA ASP A 7 -21.99 -20.09 6.99
C ASP A 7 -21.24 -18.96 6.23
N GLU A 8 -21.86 -17.79 6.08
CA GLU A 8 -21.21 -16.59 5.55
C GLU A 8 -20.09 -16.08 6.49
N SER A 9 -20.12 -16.47 7.77
CA SER A 9 -19.14 -16.13 8.80
C SER A 9 -17.74 -16.73 8.55
N LEU A 10 -17.65 -17.97 8.06
CA LEU A 10 -16.35 -18.63 7.87
C LEU A 10 -15.58 -18.13 6.64
N VAL A 11 -16.29 -17.67 5.61
CA VAL A 11 -15.68 -17.13 4.38
C VAL A 11 -15.12 -15.72 4.61
N SER A 12 -15.80 -14.90 5.42
CA SER A 12 -15.34 -13.57 5.82
C SER A 12 -14.02 -13.61 6.61
N ASN A 13 -13.91 -14.55 7.57
CA ASN A 13 -12.78 -14.61 8.48
C ASN A 13 -11.46 -15.06 7.78
N LYS A 14 -11.54 -16.02 6.86
CA LYS A 14 -10.37 -16.50 6.10
C LYS A 14 -9.83 -15.45 5.11
N SER A 15 -10.70 -14.58 4.61
CA SER A 15 -10.32 -13.48 3.72
C SER A 15 -9.63 -12.36 4.51
N ASN A 16 -10.15 -12.02 5.70
CA ASN A 16 -9.53 -11.04 6.59
C ASN A 16 -8.13 -11.46 7.06
N LEU A 17 -7.94 -12.72 7.46
CA LEU A 17 -6.63 -13.24 7.85
C LEU A 17 -5.60 -13.19 6.71
N LYS A 18 -6.03 -13.39 5.45
CA LYS A 18 -5.13 -13.23 4.29
C LYS A 18 -4.72 -11.76 4.08
N ILE A 19 -5.67 -10.83 4.25
CA ILE A 19 -5.42 -9.39 4.13
C ILE A 19 -4.43 -8.93 5.22
N GLU A 20 -4.65 -9.36 6.45
CA GLU A 20 -3.80 -9.00 7.60
C GLU A 20 -2.36 -9.53 7.44
N ASN A 21 -2.20 -10.77 6.97
CA ASN A 21 -0.88 -11.33 6.66
C ASN A 21 -0.17 -10.59 5.53
N ILE A 22 -0.89 -10.15 4.48
CA ILE A 22 -0.31 -9.33 3.40
C ILE A 22 0.13 -7.98 3.96
N LYS A 23 -0.67 -7.34 4.83
CA LYS A 23 -0.33 -6.07 5.48
C LYS A 23 0.94 -6.17 6.33
N ILE A 24 1.05 -7.21 7.16
CA ILE A 24 2.21 -7.44 8.03
C ILE A 24 3.48 -7.66 7.18
N ASN A 25 3.41 -8.54 6.18
CA ASN A 25 4.56 -8.82 5.33
C ASN A 25 5.01 -7.56 4.55
N TYR A 26 4.04 -6.78 4.07
CA TYR A 26 4.28 -5.52 3.41
C TYR A 26 5.01 -4.49 4.29
N PHE A 27 4.54 -4.29 5.53
CA PHE A 27 5.13 -3.34 6.49
C PHE A 27 6.58 -3.71 6.83
N ASN A 28 6.83 -5.00 7.10
CA ASN A 28 8.17 -5.50 7.44
C ASN A 28 9.19 -5.28 6.30
N ILE A 29 8.74 -5.42 5.04
CA ILE A 29 9.59 -5.17 3.87
C ILE A 29 9.96 -3.69 3.75
N GLN A 30 9.03 -2.77 4.05
CA GLN A 30 9.28 -1.32 4.00
C GLN A 30 10.26 -0.85 5.09
N GLU A 31 10.14 -1.36 6.31
CA GLU A 31 11.09 -1.05 7.40
C GLU A 31 12.50 -1.59 7.10
N SER A 32 12.57 -2.83 6.59
CA SER A 32 13.85 -3.44 6.19
C SER A 32 14.53 -2.62 5.09
N TYR A 33 13.77 -2.10 4.12
CA TYR A 33 14.30 -1.27 3.04
C TYR A 33 14.84 0.09 3.53
N SER A 34 14.09 0.76 4.41
CA SER A 34 14.51 2.06 5.00
C SER A 34 15.84 1.96 5.72
N SER A 35 16.16 0.78 6.27
CA SER A 35 17.43 0.48 6.92
C SER A 35 18.58 0.25 5.93
N ILE A 36 18.32 -0.35 4.77
CA ILE A 36 19.33 -0.66 3.74
C ILE A 36 19.78 0.61 2.98
N LYS A 37 18.87 1.55 2.71
CA LYS A 37 19.15 2.81 2.00
C LYS A 37 20.25 3.67 2.68
N ASN A 38 20.46 3.49 3.98
CA ASN A 38 21.47 4.21 4.76
C ASN A 38 22.89 3.62 4.66
N ILE A 39 23.10 2.54 3.89
CA ILE A 39 24.39 1.84 3.77
C ILE A 39 25.05 2.17 2.41
N ASP A 40 25.82 3.25 2.43
CA ASP A 40 26.96 3.69 1.59
C ASP A 40 27.01 3.36 0.07
N GLU A 41 27.24 4.42 -0.71
CA GLU A 41 27.27 4.51 -2.17
C GLU A 41 28.55 3.89 -2.79
N ASN A 42 28.70 2.58 -2.73
CA ASN A 42 29.59 1.87 -3.66
C ASN A 42 28.81 1.44 -4.91
N ASN A 43 29.42 1.48 -6.10
CA ASN A 43 28.76 1.21 -7.39
C ASN A 43 28.04 -0.16 -7.43
N PHE A 44 28.53 -1.15 -6.70
CA PHE A 44 27.88 -2.46 -6.50
C PHE A 44 26.61 -2.37 -5.62
N ASN A 45 26.62 -1.52 -4.59
CA ASN A 45 25.46 -1.26 -3.73
C ASN A 45 24.38 -0.48 -4.48
N LYS A 46 24.75 0.37 -5.45
CA LYS A 46 23.80 1.08 -6.30
C LYS A 46 22.98 0.14 -7.17
N GLU A 47 23.63 -0.81 -7.86
CA GLU A 47 22.92 -1.81 -8.69
C GLU A 47 21.99 -2.70 -7.84
N ILE A 48 22.43 -3.11 -6.66
CA ILE A 48 21.60 -3.86 -5.71
C ILE A 48 20.41 -3.01 -5.23
N THR A 49 20.65 -1.74 -4.90
CA THR A 49 19.60 -0.82 -4.45
C THR A 49 18.56 -0.57 -5.53
N GLU A 50 18.97 -0.39 -6.78
CA GLU A 50 18.07 -0.25 -7.93
C GLU A 50 17.21 -1.50 -8.14
N LYS A 51 17.81 -2.71 -8.04
CA LYS A 51 17.08 -3.97 -8.12
C LYS A 51 16.05 -4.11 -7.00
N ILE A 52 16.43 -3.77 -5.76
CA ILE A 52 15.51 -3.81 -4.61
C ILE A 52 14.36 -2.82 -4.82
N LEU A 53 14.65 -1.60 -5.27
CA LEU A 53 13.63 -0.61 -5.58
C LEU A 53 12.64 -1.08 -6.65
N ALA A 54 13.13 -1.70 -7.72
CA ALA A 54 12.27 -2.26 -8.76
C ALA A 54 11.35 -3.38 -8.23
N VAL A 55 11.88 -4.25 -7.37
CA VAL A 55 11.09 -5.30 -6.70
C VAL A 55 10.02 -4.69 -5.78
N LEU A 56 10.36 -3.66 -5.02
CA LEU A 56 9.41 -2.94 -4.17
C LEU A 56 8.29 -2.29 -4.98
N CYS A 57 8.62 -1.52 -6.02
CA CYS A 57 7.62 -0.94 -6.92
C CYS A 57 6.68 -2.03 -7.45
N THR A 58 7.24 -3.13 -7.97
CA THR A 58 6.47 -4.25 -8.52
C THR A 58 5.54 -4.89 -7.48
N ASN A 59 6.02 -5.09 -6.26
CA ASN A 59 5.22 -5.68 -5.19
C ASN A 59 4.10 -4.74 -4.73
N ASN A 60 4.39 -3.44 -4.58
CA ASN A 60 3.42 -2.42 -4.21
C ASN A 60 2.31 -2.32 -5.26
N GLU A 61 2.64 -2.39 -6.55
CA GLU A 61 1.66 -2.43 -7.64
C GLU A 61 0.78 -3.68 -7.60
N LYS A 62 1.37 -4.85 -7.33
CA LYS A 62 0.62 -6.11 -7.17
C LYS A 62 -0.35 -6.02 -6.00
N VAL A 63 0.09 -5.50 -4.86
CA VAL A 63 -0.76 -5.31 -3.67
C VAL A 63 -1.92 -4.38 -4.01
N TYR A 64 -1.66 -3.21 -4.59
CA TYR A 64 -2.70 -2.28 -5.03
C TYR A 64 -3.72 -2.95 -5.96
N ARG A 65 -3.26 -3.68 -6.98
CA ARG A 65 -4.13 -4.41 -7.91
C ARG A 65 -4.99 -5.48 -7.23
N ILE A 66 -4.43 -6.20 -6.25
CA ILE A 66 -5.18 -7.21 -5.49
C ILE A 66 -6.27 -6.53 -4.66
N LEU A 67 -5.92 -5.48 -3.91
CA LEU A 67 -6.86 -4.76 -3.05
C LEU A 67 -7.98 -4.11 -3.88
N LYS A 68 -7.64 -3.52 -5.03
CA LYS A 68 -8.62 -2.94 -5.95
C LYS A 68 -9.67 -3.97 -6.41
N ARG A 69 -9.24 -5.18 -6.78
CA ARG A 69 -10.17 -6.28 -7.13
C ARG A 69 -10.96 -6.78 -5.94
N LEU A 70 -10.32 -6.90 -4.79
CA LEU A 70 -10.94 -7.43 -3.57
C LEU A 70 -12.09 -6.54 -3.09
N TYR A 71 -11.89 -5.23 -3.10
CA TYR A 71 -12.89 -4.23 -2.74
C TYR A 71 -13.77 -3.81 -3.91
N LYS A 72 -13.67 -4.47 -5.08
CA LYS A 72 -14.47 -4.18 -6.28
C LYS A 72 -14.44 -2.70 -6.67
N ASP A 73 -13.25 -2.11 -6.64
CA ASP A 73 -12.99 -0.70 -6.93
C ASP A 73 -13.67 0.30 -5.97
N ALA A 74 -14.26 -0.16 -4.86
CA ALA A 74 -14.78 0.73 -3.81
C ALA A 74 -13.63 1.40 -3.05
N ASP A 75 -13.82 2.67 -2.69
CA ASP A 75 -12.89 3.40 -1.84
C ASP A 75 -12.70 2.64 -0.52
N HIS A 76 -11.43 2.42 -0.13
CA HIS A 76 -11.09 1.68 1.08
C HIS A 76 -9.76 2.18 1.67
N PRO A 77 -9.61 2.29 3.00
CA PRO A 77 -8.36 2.74 3.64
C PRO A 77 -7.13 1.95 3.17
N ASP A 78 -7.24 0.64 3.04
CA ASP A 78 -6.15 -0.22 2.53
C ASP A 78 -5.70 0.14 1.12
N ILE A 79 -6.64 0.56 0.24
CA ILE A 79 -6.28 0.99 -1.11
C ILE A 79 -5.49 2.29 -1.03
N ALA A 80 -5.94 3.26 -0.23
CA ALA A 80 -5.22 4.51 -0.01
C ALA A 80 -3.81 4.26 0.58
N GLN A 81 -3.70 3.33 1.54
CA GLN A 81 -2.41 2.97 2.13
C GLN A 81 -1.47 2.27 1.13
N SER A 82 -2.01 1.43 0.24
CA SER A 82 -1.22 0.79 -0.82
C SER A 82 -0.76 1.78 -1.89
N LEU A 83 -1.54 2.82 -2.18
CA LEU A 83 -1.15 3.91 -3.05
C LEU A 83 -0.05 4.76 -2.41
N LYS A 84 -0.19 5.12 -1.13
CA LYS A 84 0.85 5.86 -0.38
C LYS A 84 2.21 5.14 -0.44
N SER A 85 2.15 3.85 -0.19
CA SER A 85 3.23 2.89 -0.31
C SER A 85 3.88 2.86 -1.70
N LEU A 86 3.07 2.86 -2.75
CA LEU A 86 3.55 2.92 -4.12
C LEU A 86 4.23 4.27 -4.42
N ALA A 87 3.65 5.39 -3.97
CA ALA A 87 4.24 6.71 -4.12
C ALA A 87 5.63 6.81 -3.48
N VAL A 88 5.80 6.29 -2.26
CA VAL A 88 7.12 6.24 -1.58
C VAL A 88 8.15 5.47 -2.43
N SER A 89 7.74 4.35 -3.03
CA SER A 89 8.63 3.56 -3.89
C SER A 89 9.05 4.35 -5.15
N TYR A 90 8.12 5.05 -5.79
CA TYR A 90 8.41 5.91 -6.94
C TYR A 90 9.32 7.09 -6.57
N ARG A 91 9.12 7.74 -5.40
CA ARG A 91 10.05 8.79 -4.90
C ARG A 91 11.46 8.24 -4.71
N ASN A 92 11.58 7.06 -4.10
CA ASN A 92 12.89 6.44 -3.90
C ASN A 92 13.54 6.00 -5.22
N HIS A 93 12.74 5.73 -6.27
CA HIS A 93 13.21 5.47 -7.62
C HIS A 93 13.50 6.75 -8.43
N GLY A 94 13.32 7.94 -7.83
CA GLY A 94 13.59 9.24 -8.46
C GLY A 94 12.43 9.81 -9.27
N ASP A 95 11.33 9.08 -9.46
CA ASP A 95 10.15 9.56 -10.18
C ASP A 95 9.16 10.26 -9.24
N VAL A 96 9.53 11.48 -8.86
CA VAL A 96 8.78 12.31 -7.92
C VAL A 96 7.42 12.73 -8.49
N ASN A 97 7.32 12.92 -9.81
CA ASN A 97 6.08 13.35 -10.46
C ASN A 97 5.01 12.25 -10.38
N THR A 98 5.35 11.03 -10.80
CA THR A 98 4.45 9.88 -10.66
C THR A 98 4.08 9.64 -9.20
N ALA A 99 5.03 9.79 -8.28
CA ALA A 99 4.75 9.66 -6.86
C ALA A 99 3.73 10.68 -6.34
N ASN A 100 3.84 11.95 -6.74
CA ASN A 100 2.89 12.99 -6.33
C ASN A 100 1.47 12.71 -6.84
N ASP A 101 1.34 12.26 -8.09
CA ASP A 101 0.04 11.87 -8.66
C ASP A 101 -0.59 10.70 -7.90
N ILE A 102 0.23 9.73 -7.49
CA ILE A 102 -0.22 8.56 -6.72
C ILE A 102 -0.61 8.97 -5.29
N ASP A 103 0.18 9.83 -4.63
CA ASP A 103 -0.13 10.36 -3.31
C ASP A 103 -1.43 11.18 -3.32
N PHE A 104 -1.67 11.97 -4.38
CA PHE A 104 -2.91 12.71 -4.55
C PHE A 104 -4.13 11.78 -4.64
N LYS A 105 -4.04 10.67 -5.38
CA LYS A 105 -5.11 9.66 -5.44
C LYS A 105 -5.37 9.03 -4.07
N ALA A 106 -4.33 8.74 -3.30
CA ALA A 106 -4.48 8.22 -1.93
C ALA A 106 -5.23 9.22 -1.03
N TYR A 107 -4.90 10.52 -1.16
CA TYR A 107 -5.57 11.60 -0.46
C TYR A 107 -7.05 11.71 -0.86
N GLU A 108 -7.39 11.67 -2.15
CA GLU A 108 -8.79 11.74 -2.60
C GLU A 108 -9.65 10.61 -2.01
N ILE A 109 -9.11 9.40 -1.93
CA ILE A 109 -9.79 8.26 -1.29
C ILE A 109 -10.03 8.54 0.19
N ARG A 110 -9.00 9.00 0.92
CA ARG A 110 -9.10 9.33 2.35
C ARG A 110 -10.11 10.45 2.61
N LYS A 111 -10.08 11.53 1.80
CA LYS A 111 -11.07 12.61 1.84
C LYS A 111 -12.50 12.07 1.74
N LYS A 112 -12.78 11.24 0.73
CA LYS A 112 -14.11 10.65 0.51
C LYS A 112 -14.55 9.77 1.67
N LEU A 113 -13.66 8.93 2.20
CA LEU A 113 -13.95 8.00 3.29
C LEU A 113 -14.32 8.73 4.59
N TYR A 114 -13.57 9.78 4.92
CA TYR A 114 -13.76 10.52 6.16
C TYR A 114 -14.63 11.77 6.01
N LYS A 115 -15.17 12.02 4.80
CA LYS A 115 -16.03 13.17 4.48
C LYS A 115 -15.42 14.49 4.95
N ASP A 116 -14.12 14.63 4.73
CA ASP A 116 -13.34 15.83 5.08
C ASP A 116 -13.28 16.14 6.58
N ALA A 117 -13.67 15.20 7.44
CA ALA A 117 -13.45 15.31 8.88
C ALA A 117 -11.96 15.12 9.21
N ASP A 118 -11.51 15.76 10.28
CA ASP A 118 -10.15 15.59 10.79
C ASP A 118 -9.88 14.12 11.11
N HIS A 119 -8.88 13.56 10.43
CA HIS A 119 -8.46 12.17 10.57
C HIS A 119 -6.95 12.04 10.37
N SER A 120 -6.29 11.18 11.15
CA SER A 120 -4.85 10.94 11.07
C SER A 120 -4.38 10.62 9.65
N ASP A 121 -5.16 9.81 8.93
CA ASP A 121 -4.83 9.41 7.56
C ASP A 121 -4.87 10.59 6.59
N ILE A 122 -5.81 11.54 6.76
CA ILE A 122 -5.83 12.78 5.97
C ILE A 122 -4.62 13.64 6.32
N ALA A 123 -4.30 13.78 7.62
CA ALA A 123 -3.11 14.51 8.07
C ALA A 123 -1.82 13.93 7.48
N GLN A 124 -1.69 12.60 7.44
CA GLN A 124 -0.55 11.88 6.86
C GLN A 124 -0.34 12.19 5.37
N SER A 125 -1.41 12.51 4.64
CA SER A 125 -1.30 12.88 3.22
C SER A 125 -0.60 14.23 3.01
N TYR A 126 -0.57 15.10 4.02
CA TYR A 126 0.13 16.40 3.96
C TYR A 126 1.59 16.34 4.43
N LEU A 127 2.04 15.23 5.02
CA LEU A 127 3.40 15.05 5.55
C LEU A 127 4.42 14.56 4.48
N THR A 128 4.09 14.66 3.19
CA THR A 128 4.90 14.22 2.03
C THR A 128 6.04 15.14 1.66
#